data_AF-H8FND2-F1
#
_entry.id   AF-H8FND2-F1
#
_cell.length_a   1.000
_cell.length_b   1.000
_cell.length_c   1.000
_cell.angle_alpha   90.00
_cell.angle_beta   90.00
_cell.angle_gamma   90.00
#
_symmetry.space_group_name_H-M   'P 1'
#
loop_
_entity.id
_entity.type
_entity.pdbx_description
1 polymer ?
#
loop_
_entity_poly.entity_id
_entity_poly.type
_entity_poly.pdbx_seq_one_letter_code
_entity_poly.pdbx_strand_id
1 'polypeptide(L)'
;MSEATGRELQNVEPVVANVPAERAINLAQNDVLDLSGLNDTQIAEIKRQHADGMVSVQVKAAEMKLDVTALDAALTSFTDQTAKASQAGAHATIQHSQTTSIGKTEVVIGNTDRAAAGKINSGSNTHLRTLLVVAVVAIAVVVLVGLFRGHP
;
A
#
# COMPACT_ATOMS: atom_id res chain seq x y z
N MET A 1 43.39 -51.02 -1.54
CA MET A 1 42.51 -51.07 -2.73
C MET A 1 41.18 -50.50 -2.29
N SER A 2 40.71 -49.46 -2.98
CA SER A 2 39.60 -48.59 -2.57
C SER A 2 38.38 -48.96 -3.43
N GLU A 3 37.31 -49.44 -2.81
CA GLU A 3 36.04 -49.68 -3.49
C GLU A 3 35.04 -48.63 -3.00
N ALA A 4 34.82 -47.64 -3.86
CA ALA A 4 33.92 -46.53 -3.62
C ALA A 4 32.47 -47.00 -3.79
N THR A 5 31.75 -47.08 -2.67
CA THR A 5 30.28 -47.18 -2.64
C THR A 5 29.69 -45.87 -3.19
N GLY A 6 29.52 -45.80 -4.50
CA GLY A 6 28.78 -44.73 -5.17
C GLY A 6 27.29 -44.89 -4.91
N ARG A 7 26.71 -43.95 -4.17
CA ARG A 7 25.24 -43.82 -4.06
C ARG A 7 24.71 -43.30 -5.39
N GLU A 8 24.01 -44.15 -6.14
CA GLU A 8 23.16 -43.72 -7.24
C GLU A 8 22.04 -42.85 -6.67
N LEU A 9 22.09 -41.56 -6.97
CA LEU A 9 20.99 -40.65 -6.71
C LEU A 9 19.90 -40.97 -7.73
N GLN A 10 18.89 -41.73 -7.30
CA GLN A 10 17.64 -41.91 -8.04
C GLN A 10 17.05 -40.51 -8.29
N ASN A 11 17.21 -40.02 -9.51
CA ASN A 11 16.61 -38.77 -9.97
C ASN A 11 15.10 -39.01 -10.03
N VAL A 12 14.38 -38.67 -8.96
CA VAL A 12 12.92 -38.66 -8.94
C VAL A 12 12.50 -37.48 -9.81
N GLU A 13 12.17 -37.76 -11.06
CA GLU A 13 11.51 -36.80 -11.94
C GLU A 13 10.29 -36.23 -11.21
N PRO A 14 10.09 -34.90 -11.19
CA PRO A 14 8.89 -34.34 -10.60
C PRO A 14 7.70 -34.88 -11.39
N VAL A 15 6.82 -35.63 -10.71
CA VAL A 15 5.53 -36.03 -11.25
C VAL A 15 4.79 -34.73 -11.55
N VAL A 16 4.84 -34.30 -12.80
CA VAL A 16 4.03 -33.20 -13.30
C VAL A 16 2.61 -33.72 -13.30
N ALA A 17 1.88 -33.46 -12.21
CA ALA A 17 0.46 -33.71 -12.15
C ALA A 17 -0.17 -32.95 -13.33
N ASN A 18 -0.63 -33.70 -14.34
CA ASN A 18 -1.30 -33.16 -15.50
C ASN A 18 -2.69 -32.69 -15.09
N VAL A 19 -2.73 -31.57 -14.37
CA VAL A 19 -3.96 -30.85 -14.04
C VAL A 19 -4.44 -30.18 -15.33
N PRO A 20 -5.66 -30.45 -15.81
CA PRO A 20 -6.20 -29.77 -16.99
C PRO A 20 -6.13 -28.26 -16.81
N ALA A 21 -5.63 -27.54 -17.82
CA ALA A 21 -5.44 -26.07 -17.81
C ALA A 21 -6.70 -25.28 -17.43
N GLU A 22 -7.86 -25.93 -17.49
CA GLU A 22 -9.18 -25.39 -17.15
C GLU A 22 -9.39 -25.22 -15.62
N ARG A 23 -8.61 -25.94 -14.79
CA ARG A 23 -8.78 -26.02 -13.32
C ARG A 23 -7.53 -25.60 -12.55
N ALA A 24 -6.62 -24.90 -13.20
CA ALA A 24 -5.42 -24.36 -12.58
C ALA A 24 -5.45 -22.83 -12.62
N ILE A 25 -5.24 -22.20 -11.46
CA ILE A 25 -4.90 -20.77 -11.39
C ILE A 25 -3.45 -20.68 -10.93
N ASN A 26 -2.62 -20.00 -11.72
CA ASN A 26 -1.26 -19.65 -11.34
C ASN A 26 -1.30 -18.36 -10.51
N LEU A 27 -0.90 -18.44 -9.24
CA LEU A 27 -0.95 -17.32 -8.28
C LEU A 27 0.29 -16.41 -8.30
N ALA A 28 1.07 -16.47 -9.39
CA ALA A 28 2.42 -15.94 -9.54
C ALA A 28 3.48 -16.62 -8.64
N GLN A 29 4.66 -16.86 -9.21
CA GLN A 29 5.78 -17.64 -8.63
C GLN A 29 5.43 -19.11 -8.32
N ASN A 30 5.21 -19.91 -9.36
CA ASN A 30 5.20 -21.39 -9.33
C ASN A 30 4.24 -22.06 -8.32
N ASP A 31 3.26 -21.34 -7.79
CA ASP A 31 2.20 -21.93 -6.96
C ASP A 31 0.93 -22.13 -7.81
N VAL A 32 0.58 -23.40 -8.02
CA VAL A 32 -0.58 -23.81 -8.81
C VAL A 32 -1.70 -24.18 -7.83
N LEU A 33 -2.74 -23.37 -7.78
CA LEU A 33 -3.92 -23.68 -7.00
C LEU A 33 -4.74 -24.73 -7.75
N ASP A 34 -4.78 -25.95 -7.22
CA ASP A 34 -5.62 -27.03 -7.73
C ASP A 34 -7.09 -26.79 -7.34
N LEU A 35 -7.94 -26.61 -8.35
CA LEU A 35 -9.37 -26.38 -8.20
C LEU A 35 -10.20 -27.65 -8.40
N SER A 36 -9.57 -28.83 -8.45
CA SER A 36 -10.20 -30.12 -8.76
C SER A 36 -11.34 -30.55 -7.80
N GLY A 37 -11.45 -29.94 -6.62
CA GLY A 37 -12.50 -30.20 -5.62
C GLY A 37 -13.64 -29.18 -5.54
N LEU A 38 -13.73 -28.22 -6.46
CA LEU A 38 -14.70 -27.11 -6.42
C LEU A 38 -15.78 -27.25 -7.50
N ASN A 39 -16.99 -26.74 -7.22
CA ASN A 39 -18.07 -26.67 -8.19
C ASN A 39 -17.79 -25.57 -9.25
N ASP A 40 -18.30 -25.72 -10.47
CA ASP A 40 -18.02 -24.81 -11.59
C ASP A 40 -18.33 -23.33 -11.28
N THR A 41 -19.35 -23.06 -10.48
CA THR A 41 -19.71 -21.71 -10.00
C THR A 41 -18.64 -21.10 -9.10
N GLN A 42 -18.00 -21.90 -8.25
CA GLN A 42 -16.92 -21.46 -7.37
C GLN A 42 -15.63 -21.23 -8.15
N ILE A 43 -15.36 -22.07 -9.16
CA ILE A 43 -14.21 -21.90 -10.06
C ILE A 43 -14.34 -20.59 -10.84
N ALA A 44 -15.52 -20.28 -11.36
CA ALA A 44 -15.77 -19.03 -12.08
C ALA A 44 -15.58 -17.80 -11.16
N GLU A 45 -16.04 -17.88 -9.92
CA GLU A 45 -15.89 -16.80 -8.94
C GLU A 45 -14.42 -16.59 -8.52
N ILE A 46 -13.67 -17.66 -8.25
CA ILE A 46 -12.25 -17.54 -7.89
C ILE A 46 -11.43 -17.00 -9.07
N LYS A 47 -11.72 -17.41 -10.30
CA LYS A 47 -11.09 -16.85 -11.51
C LYS A 47 -11.37 -15.35 -11.64
N ARG A 48 -12.62 -14.94 -11.39
CA ARG A 48 -13.02 -13.54 -11.41
C ARG A 48 -12.31 -12.73 -10.33
N GLN A 49 -12.33 -13.20 -9.08
CA GLN A 49 -11.66 -12.54 -7.97
C GLN A 49 -10.14 -12.45 -8.16
N HIS A 50 -9.52 -13.48 -8.74
CA HIS A 50 -8.10 -13.46 -9.09
C HIS A 50 -7.80 -12.41 -10.17
N ALA A 51 -8.62 -12.35 -11.22
CA ALA A 51 -8.49 -11.34 -12.26
C ALA A 51 -8.67 -9.92 -11.69
N ASP A 52 -9.71 -9.71 -10.88
CA ASP A 52 -9.99 -8.42 -10.22
C ASP A 52 -8.85 -8.03 -9.25
N GLY A 53 -8.32 -9.00 -8.51
CA GLY A 53 -7.17 -8.81 -7.62
C GLY A 53 -5.90 -8.43 -8.39
N MET A 54 -5.61 -9.09 -9.52
CA MET A 54 -4.48 -8.75 -10.38
C MET A 54 -4.60 -7.37 -11.02
N VAL A 55 -5.81 -6.98 -11.43
CA VAL A 55 -6.05 -5.62 -11.94
C VAL A 55 -5.87 -4.59 -10.82
N SER A 56 -6.42 -4.85 -9.63
CA SER A 56 -6.25 -3.99 -8.45
C SER A 56 -4.78 -3.77 -8.08
N VAL A 57 -3.97 -4.84 -8.05
CA VAL A 57 -2.53 -4.75 -7.77
C VAL A 57 -1.82 -3.89 -8.81
N GLN A 58 -2.13 -4.06 -10.11
CA GLN A 58 -1.53 -3.26 -11.18
C GLN A 58 -1.92 -1.78 -11.10
N VAL A 59 -3.20 -1.49 -10.85
CA VAL A 59 -3.68 -0.11 -10.65
C VAL A 59 -2.97 0.52 -9.45
N LYS A 60 -2.87 -0.20 -8.33
CA LYS A 60 -2.15 0.26 -7.15
C LYS A 60 -0.66 0.53 -7.44
N ALA A 61 -0.01 -0.35 -8.18
CA ALA A 61 1.38 -0.16 -8.59
C ALA A 61 1.57 1.07 -9.47
N ALA A 62 0.65 1.31 -10.41
CA ALA A 62 0.66 2.50 -11.26
C ALA A 62 0.45 3.79 -10.44
N GLU A 63 -0.55 3.81 -9.55
CA GLU A 63 -0.77 4.92 -8.61
C GLU A 63 0.48 5.23 -7.79
N MET A 64 1.11 4.21 -7.19
CA MET A 64 2.33 4.39 -6.40
C MET A 64 3.49 4.97 -7.23
N LYS A 65 3.65 4.51 -8.48
CA LYS A 65 4.69 5.03 -9.37
C LYS A 65 4.47 6.50 -9.72
N LEU A 66 3.21 6.89 -9.94
CA LEU A 66 2.83 8.28 -10.16
C LEU A 66 3.10 9.14 -8.92
N ASP A 67 2.71 8.66 -7.74
CA ASP A 67 2.96 9.34 -6.45
C ASP A 67 4.47 9.59 -6.23
N VAL A 68 5.32 8.58 -6.47
CA VAL A 68 6.78 8.72 -6.36
C VAL A 68 7.32 9.74 -7.36
N THR A 69 6.84 9.72 -8.60
CA THR A 69 7.29 10.67 -9.64
C THR A 69 6.88 12.11 -9.29
N ALA A 70 5.66 12.30 -8.79
CA ALA A 70 5.16 13.60 -8.35
C ALA A 70 5.95 14.12 -7.14
N LEU A 71 6.26 13.24 -6.18
CA LEU A 71 7.06 13.59 -5.01
C LEU A 71 8.48 14.01 -5.41
N ASP A 72 9.14 13.28 -6.31
CA ASP A 72 10.49 13.60 -6.80
C ASP A 72 10.54 14.98 -7.49
N ALA A 73 9.55 15.28 -8.33
CA ALA A 73 9.41 16.60 -8.95
C ALA A 73 9.21 17.71 -7.91
N ALA A 74 8.39 17.47 -6.88
CA ALA A 74 8.18 18.42 -5.79
C ALA A 74 9.48 18.67 -4.99
N LEU A 75 10.23 17.61 -4.66
CA LEU A 75 11.51 17.69 -3.95
C LEU A 75 12.56 18.47 -4.75
N THR A 76 12.63 18.23 -6.06
CA THR A 76 13.51 18.99 -6.97
C THR A 76 13.15 20.47 -6.94
N SER A 77 11.86 20.81 -7.07
CA SER A 77 11.41 22.21 -7.02
C SER A 77 11.72 22.87 -5.68
N PHE A 78 11.53 22.18 -4.55
CA PHE A 78 11.83 22.72 -3.23
C PHE A 78 13.34 22.95 -3.03
N THR A 79 14.16 22.05 -3.55
CA THR A 79 15.62 22.18 -3.55
C THR A 79 16.06 23.39 -4.37
N ASP A 80 15.52 23.57 -5.58
CA ASP A 80 15.81 24.71 -6.44
C ASP A 80 15.41 26.05 -5.79
N GLN A 81 14.23 26.11 -5.18
CA GLN A 81 13.77 27.31 -4.47
C GLN A 81 14.66 27.63 -3.27
N THR A 82 15.08 26.60 -2.52
CA THR A 82 15.99 26.75 -1.38
C THR A 82 17.38 27.20 -1.85
N ALA A 83 17.89 26.65 -2.95
CA ALA A 83 19.16 27.06 -3.54
C ALA A 83 19.12 28.51 -4.00
N LYS A 84 18.05 28.94 -4.67
CA LYS A 84 17.85 30.34 -5.07
C LYS A 84 17.77 31.28 -3.86
N ALA A 85 17.04 30.90 -2.82
CA ALA A 85 16.99 31.67 -1.58
C ALA A 85 18.38 31.80 -0.95
N SER A 86 19.14 30.71 -0.89
CA SER A 86 20.50 30.72 -0.35
C SER A 86 21.46 31.59 -1.18
N GLN A 87 21.35 31.55 -2.51
CA GLN A 87 22.15 32.41 -3.40
C GLN A 87 21.81 33.90 -3.23
N ALA A 88 20.55 34.21 -2.93
CA ALA A 88 20.11 35.57 -2.60
C ALA A 88 20.50 36.02 -1.17
N GLY A 89 21.24 35.20 -0.42
CA GLY A 89 21.59 35.46 0.98
C GLY A 89 20.41 35.34 1.95
N ALA A 90 19.30 34.75 1.49
CA ALA A 90 18.09 34.56 2.28
C ALA A 90 18.05 33.16 2.91
N HIS A 91 17.41 33.09 4.06
CA HIS A 91 17.16 31.86 4.80
C HIS A 91 15.74 31.36 4.50
N ALA A 92 15.62 30.13 3.99
CA ALA A 92 14.34 29.52 3.62
C ALA A 92 14.18 28.15 4.27
N THR A 93 12.95 27.82 4.66
CA THR A 93 12.57 26.50 5.15
C THR A 93 11.22 26.12 4.57
N ILE A 94 11.20 25.03 3.83
CA ILE A 94 10.04 24.45 3.19
C ILE A 94 9.70 23.18 3.96
N GLN A 95 8.46 23.08 4.43
CA GLN A 95 7.94 21.87 5.07
C GLN A 95 6.79 21.34 4.22
N HIS A 96 6.84 20.06 3.88
CA HIS A 96 5.80 19.39 3.10
C HIS A 96 5.44 18.05 3.74
N SER A 97 4.14 17.75 3.82
CA SER A 97 3.63 16.47 4.28
C SER A 97 2.63 15.95 3.26
N GLN A 98 2.86 14.74 2.78
CA GLN A 98 1.99 14.07 1.83
C GLN A 98 1.62 12.69 2.36
N THR A 99 0.33 12.40 2.40
CA THR A 99 -0.18 11.06 2.70
C THR A 99 -0.46 10.37 1.37
N THR A 100 0.26 9.28 1.10
CA THR A 100 0.08 8.43 -0.08
C THR A 100 -0.41 7.05 0.34
N SER A 101 -0.66 6.20 -0.64
CA SER A 101 -1.13 4.83 -0.42
C SER A 101 -0.10 3.93 0.30
N ILE A 102 1.18 4.29 0.24
CA ILE A 102 2.28 3.57 0.92
C ILE A 102 2.55 4.09 2.33
N GLY A 103 2.05 5.28 2.67
CA GLY A 103 2.27 5.89 3.97
C GLY A 103 2.33 7.41 3.94
N LYS A 104 2.68 8.00 5.08
CA LYS A 104 2.86 9.44 5.24
C LYS A 104 4.34 9.80 5.07
N THR A 105 4.63 10.66 4.12
CA THR A 105 5.97 11.21 3.89
C THR A 105 6.00 12.66 4.36
N GLU A 106 6.98 12.99 5.20
CA GLU A 106 7.22 14.35 5.69
C GLU A 106 8.62 14.78 5.28
N VAL A 107 8.74 15.97 4.72
CA VAL A 107 9.99 16.50 4.17
C VAL A 107 10.19 17.92 4.67
N VAL A 108 11.39 18.20 5.17
CA VAL A 108 11.84 19.55 5.56
C VAL A 108 13.10 19.87 4.78
N ILE A 109 13.07 20.93 3.97
CA ILE A 109 14.19 21.39 3.14
C ILE A 109 14.47 22.84 3.50
N GLY A 110 15.73 23.20 3.69
CA GLY A 110 16.08 24.58 4.01
C GLY A 110 17.55 24.77 4.35
N ASN A 111 18.01 26.00 4.23
CA ASN A 111 19.36 26.44 4.62
C ASN A 111 19.36 27.13 6.01
N THR A 112 18.40 26.76 6.87
CA THR A 112 18.30 27.28 8.24
C THR A 112 18.64 26.19 9.24
N ASP A 113 19.05 26.57 10.45
CA ASP A 113 19.30 25.63 11.54
C ASP A 113 18.07 24.77 11.88
N ARG A 114 16.87 25.31 11.67
CA ARG A 114 15.61 24.57 11.86
C ARG A 114 15.46 23.44 10.85
N ALA A 115 15.84 23.67 9.59
CA ALA A 115 15.84 22.64 8.56
C ALA A 115 16.96 21.62 8.80
N ALA A 116 18.15 22.07 9.21
CA ALA A 116 19.27 21.19 9.57
C ALA A 116 18.93 20.29 10.77
N ALA A 117 18.15 20.78 11.73
CA ALA A 117 17.66 20.00 12.86
C ALA A 117 16.57 18.97 12.49
N GLY A 118 16.07 18.96 11.26
CA GLY A 118 15.05 18.01 10.79
C GLY A 118 13.74 18.05 11.58
N LYS A 119 13.45 19.15 12.30
CA LYS A 119 12.29 19.23 13.19
C LYS A 119 11.00 19.37 12.37
N ILE A 120 10.24 18.29 12.31
CA ILE A 120 8.88 18.28 11.78
C ILE A 120 7.92 18.55 12.94
N ASN A 121 7.12 19.62 12.82
CA ASN A 121 6.01 19.85 13.74
C ASN A 121 4.87 18.89 13.37
N SER A 122 4.91 17.66 13.89
CA SER A 122 3.86 16.66 13.75
C SER A 122 2.66 17.03 14.63
N GLY A 123 1.98 18.14 14.29
CA GLY A 123 0.72 18.54 14.91
C GLY A 123 -0.38 17.55 14.54
N SER A 124 -0.78 16.72 15.49
CA SER A 124 -1.75 15.64 15.39
C SER A 124 -3.17 16.12 15.03
N ASN A 125 -3.45 16.25 13.74
CA ASN A 125 -4.82 16.47 13.22
C ASN A 125 -5.77 15.26 13.48
N THR A 126 -5.23 14.14 13.97
CA THR A 126 -5.98 12.94 14.34
C THR A 126 -6.97 13.21 15.47
N HIS A 127 -6.64 14.10 16.42
CA HIS A 127 -7.51 14.38 17.56
C HIS A 127 -8.82 15.06 17.14
N LEU A 128 -8.75 16.04 16.22
CA LEU A 128 -9.93 16.72 15.70
C LEU A 128 -10.85 15.77 14.93
N ARG A 129 -10.29 14.87 14.13
CA ARG A 129 -11.07 13.92 13.34
C ARG A 129 -11.75 12.86 14.22
N THR A 130 -11.05 12.37 15.26
CA THR A 130 -11.64 11.47 16.25
C THR A 130 -12.78 12.15 17.02
N LEU A 131 -12.56 13.40 17.49
CA LEU A 131 -13.61 14.15 18.19
C LEU A 131 -14.83 14.42 17.31
N LEU A 132 -14.63 14.71 16.02
CA LEU A 132 -15.73 14.91 15.07
C LEU A 132 -16.53 13.62 14.87
N VAL A 133 -15.88 12.47 14.70
CA VAL A 133 -16.55 11.17 14.59
C VAL A 133 -17.34 10.85 15.87
N VAL A 134 -16.75 11.06 17.05
CA VAL A 134 -17.45 10.85 18.33
C VAL A 134 -18.67 11.76 18.46
N ALA A 135 -18.55 13.04 18.07
CA ALA A 135 -19.66 13.98 18.11
C ALA A 135 -20.82 13.59 17.17
N VAL A 136 -20.51 13.14 15.95
CA VAL A 136 -21.53 12.68 15.00
C VAL A 136 -22.26 11.43 15.51
N VAL A 137 -21.52 10.47 16.07
CA VAL A 137 -22.12 9.25 16.64
C VAL A 137 -23.01 9.59 17.85
N ALA A 138 -22.56 10.50 18.72
CA ALA A 138 -23.36 10.92 19.88
C ALA A 138 -24.68 11.58 19.46
N ILE A 139 -24.66 12.46 18.46
CA ILE A 139 -25.87 13.11 17.94
C ILE A 139 -26.81 12.07 17.30
N ALA A 140 -26.28 11.14 16.49
CA ALA A 140 -27.08 10.09 15.86
C ALA A 140 -27.81 9.22 16.90
N VAL A 141 -27.13 8.86 18.00
CA VAL A 141 -27.74 8.09 19.10
C VAL A 141 -28.86 8.88 19.78
N VAL A 142 -28.66 10.17 20.06
CA VAL A 142 -29.68 11.03 20.68
C VAL A 142 -30.91 11.17 19.79
N VAL A 143 -30.72 11.36 18.48
CA VAL A 143 -31.82 11.45 17.50
C VAL A 143 -32.59 10.13 17.43
N LEU A 144 -31.90 8.99 17.34
CA LEU A 144 -32.57 7.68 17.32
C LEU A 144 -33.38 7.44 18.60
N VAL A 145 -32.79 7.67 19.77
CA VAL A 145 -33.49 7.51 21.05
C VAL A 145 -34.67 8.48 21.19
N GLY A 146 -34.52 9.71 20.70
CA GLY A 146 -35.59 10.71 20.66
C GLY A 146 -36.76 10.29 19.75
N LEU A 147 -36.46 9.79 18.55
CA LEU A 147 -37.47 9.30 17.60
C LEU A 147 -38.20 8.06 18.13
N PHE A 148 -37.49 7.12 18.77
CA PHE A 148 -38.09 5.93 19.37
C PHE A 148 -38.95 6.23 20.62
N ARG A 149 -38.71 7.35 21.32
CA ARG A 149 -39.55 7.80 22.44
C ARG A 149 -40.72 8.70 22.01
N GLY A 150 -40.67 9.27 20.81
CA GLY A 150 -41.67 10.20 20.28
C GLY A 150 -42.79 9.57 19.45
N HIS A 151 -42.74 8.26 19.20
CA HIS A 151 -43.77 7.53 18.45
C HIS A 151 -44.58 6.64 19.41
N PRO A 152 -45.78 7.05 19.86
CA PRO A 152 -46.76 6.12 20.45
C PRO A 152 -47.31 5.16 19.38
#